data_AF-A0A8J4BS91-F1
#
_entry.id   AF-A0A8J4BS91-F1
#
_cell.length_a   1.000
_cell.length_b   1.000
_cell.length_c   1.000
_cell.angle_alpha   90.00
_cell.angle_beta   90.00
_cell.angle_gamma   90.00
#
_symmetry.space_group_name_H-M   'P 1'
#
loop_
_entity.id
_entity.type
_entity.pdbx_description
1 polymer ?
#
loop_
_entity_poly.entity_id
_entity_poly.type
_entity_poly.pdbx_seq_one_letter_code
_entity_poly.pdbx_strand_id
1 'polypeptide(L)'
;MAEPPTKIARREQKTQPKETPPTDASIIIQFRSANGDDTGPQLDIPHNVTPMQLEVLLNGLLNNEEKLPYSFFIEEQELLGELGAHLGIHKISVEKALSIVYQPQAVFRVRPVARCTASIPGHSEAVLSVNFSPNGSMLASGSGDTAVRFWDLGTQLPKHECKGHKNWVLVVAWSPDACYVASGDMNGVIHLWDPAEGKLMGTCSGHGKWITSMAWQPAHKALPSQRFVSGSRDNNIKVWDAVTRNCVLSMSNHTQLVTAVKWGGEGLIYSASRDCTISAWDDTDGKLVRVFKGHGHWVNTLALSSEYVLRTGAFDHTGKAPKDPAVGRRGSGHVEGWALFVGRGWKGER
;
A
#
# COMPACT_ATOMS: atom_id res chain seq x y z
N MET A 1 67.31 23.06 -4.53
CA MET A 1 66.03 22.75 -5.18
C MET A 1 64.97 22.85 -4.10
N ALA A 2 64.18 23.92 -4.16
CA ALA A 2 63.18 24.26 -3.16
C ALA A 2 61.82 23.71 -3.59
N GLU A 3 61.14 22.99 -2.68
CA GLU A 3 59.74 22.60 -2.85
C GLU A 3 58.82 23.78 -2.50
N PRO A 4 57.74 24.03 -3.25
CA PRO A 4 56.81 25.12 -2.96
C PRO A 4 55.74 24.70 -1.92
N PRO A 5 55.29 25.60 -1.04
CA PRO A 5 54.18 25.34 -0.14
C PRO A 5 52.85 25.70 -0.82
N THR A 6 51.97 24.72 -1.06
CA THR A 6 50.59 24.98 -1.50
C THR A 6 49.64 25.09 -0.31
N LYS A 7 49.20 26.32 -0.08
CA LYS A 7 48.11 26.73 0.82
C LYS A 7 46.77 26.14 0.35
N ILE A 8 46.11 25.36 1.20
CA ILE A 8 44.64 25.35 1.26
C ILE A 8 44.26 25.73 2.69
N ALA A 9 43.82 26.98 2.82
CA ALA A 9 43.39 27.57 4.07
C ALA A 9 42.15 26.85 4.59
N ARG A 10 42.28 26.31 5.81
CA ARG A 10 41.17 25.81 6.63
C ARG A 10 40.29 27.02 6.97
N ARG A 11 39.12 27.10 6.36
CA ARG A 11 38.11 28.12 6.71
C ARG A 11 37.49 27.71 8.04
N GLU A 12 38.11 28.15 9.14
CA GLU A 12 37.51 28.10 10.47
C GLU A 12 36.27 28.99 10.46
N GLN A 13 35.10 28.38 10.28
CA GLN A 13 33.84 29.01 10.64
C GLN A 13 33.84 29.14 12.16
N LYS A 14 34.10 30.37 12.64
CA LYS A 14 33.75 30.80 14.00
C LYS A 14 32.27 30.47 14.24
N THR A 15 32.02 29.34 14.87
CA THR A 15 30.72 29.01 15.44
C THR A 15 30.52 29.98 16.60
N GLN A 16 29.62 30.95 16.43
CA GLN A 16 29.18 31.76 17.55
C GLN A 16 28.62 30.82 18.63
N PRO A 17 28.84 31.10 19.92
CA PRO A 17 28.26 30.30 20.98
C PRO A 17 26.75 30.31 20.80
N LYS A 18 26.15 29.12 20.59
CA LYS A 18 24.71 28.94 20.60
C LYS A 18 24.22 29.43 21.96
N GLU A 19 23.39 30.47 21.97
CA GLU A 19 22.63 30.86 23.16
C GLU A 19 21.87 29.61 23.64
N THR A 20 22.25 29.10 24.80
CA THR A 20 21.51 28.06 25.49
C THR A 20 20.16 28.65 25.85
N PRO A 21 19.03 28.05 25.43
CA PRO A 21 17.72 28.55 25.79
C PRO A 21 17.58 28.56 27.33
N PRO A 22 16.82 29.51 27.89
CA PRO A 22 16.62 29.60 29.33
C PRO A 22 16.03 28.28 29.86
N THR A 23 16.73 27.68 30.81
CA THR A 23 16.54 26.32 31.34
C THR A 23 15.22 26.07 32.09
N ASP A 24 14.32 27.05 32.19
CA ASP A 24 13.02 26.94 32.87
C ASP A 24 11.83 27.52 32.06
N ALA A 25 11.99 27.77 30.76
CA ALA A 25 10.86 28.24 29.94
C ALA A 25 9.86 27.10 29.69
N SER A 26 8.59 27.34 30.05
CA SER A 26 7.45 26.48 29.73
C SER A 26 6.71 27.02 28.51
N ILE A 27 6.16 26.12 27.70
CA ILE A 27 5.51 26.40 26.43
C ILE A 27 4.15 25.73 26.44
N ILE A 28 3.13 26.51 26.11
CA ILE A 28 1.78 25.98 25.94
C ILE A 28 1.69 25.32 24.56
N ILE A 29 1.35 24.05 24.53
CA ILE A 29 1.14 23.29 23.29
C ILE A 29 -0.29 22.78 23.17
N GLN A 30 -0.72 22.53 21.94
CA GLN A 30 -1.95 21.83 21.60
C GLN A 30 -1.63 20.73 20.59
N PHE A 31 -1.98 19.48 20.92
CA PHE A 31 -1.86 18.39 19.95
C PHE A 31 -2.98 18.48 18.91
N ARG A 32 -2.62 18.25 17.66
CA ARG A 32 -3.55 18.15 16.53
C ARG A 32 -3.35 16.88 15.75
N SER A 33 -4.46 16.26 15.37
CA SER A 33 -4.50 15.20 14.36
C SER A 33 -4.07 15.76 12.99
N ALA A 34 -3.68 14.89 12.07
CA ALA A 34 -3.42 15.25 10.67
C ALA A 34 -4.65 15.88 9.96
N ASN A 35 -5.86 15.66 10.48
CA ASN A 35 -7.10 16.31 10.01
C ASN A 35 -7.31 17.73 10.54
N GLY A 36 -6.50 18.18 11.50
CA GLY A 36 -6.64 19.48 12.15
C GLY A 36 -7.49 19.47 13.43
N ASP A 37 -7.97 18.29 13.87
CA ASP A 37 -8.73 18.16 15.11
C ASP A 37 -7.83 18.27 16.34
N ASP A 38 -8.24 19.11 17.31
CA ASP A 38 -7.55 19.29 18.57
C ASP A 38 -7.73 18.06 19.48
N THR A 39 -6.61 17.50 19.95
CA THR A 39 -6.60 16.29 20.78
C THR A 39 -6.31 16.64 22.24
N GLY A 40 -7.37 16.59 23.06
CA GLY A 40 -7.34 16.93 24.49
C GLY A 40 -7.03 18.40 24.81
N PRO A 41 -6.73 18.70 26.07
CA PRO A 41 -6.53 20.08 26.52
C PRO A 41 -5.18 20.66 26.08
N GLN A 42 -5.06 21.98 26.15
CA GLN A 42 -3.77 22.66 26.06
C GLN A 42 -2.90 22.27 27.26
N LEU A 43 -1.62 21.99 26.99
CA LEU A 43 -0.69 21.50 28.00
C LEU A 43 0.49 22.45 28.10
N ASP A 44 0.92 22.72 29.33
CA ASP A 44 2.15 23.46 29.59
C ASP A 44 3.32 22.49 29.73
N ILE A 45 4.30 22.61 28.83
CA ILE A 45 5.38 21.64 28.66
C ILE A 45 6.74 22.37 28.67
N PRO A 46 7.78 21.84 29.33
CA PRO A 46 9.09 22.48 29.32
C PRO A 46 9.76 22.42 27.93
N HIS A 47 10.59 23.41 27.63
CA HIS A 47 11.34 23.52 26.38
C HIS A 47 12.32 22.34 26.11
N ASN A 48 12.76 21.62 27.14
CA ASN A 48 13.70 20.50 27.00
C ASN A 48 13.03 19.18 26.60
N VAL A 49 11.73 19.19 26.33
CA VAL A 49 10.99 17.96 26.01
C VAL A 49 11.41 17.40 24.65
N THR A 50 11.60 16.09 24.65
CA THR A 50 11.98 15.30 23.47
C THR A 50 10.75 14.66 22.80
N PRO A 51 10.85 14.25 21.51
CA PRO A 51 9.76 13.57 20.81
C PRO A 51 9.29 12.31 21.53
N MET A 52 10.22 11.55 22.14
CA MET A 52 9.88 10.35 22.92
C MET A 52 9.00 10.64 24.14
N GLN A 53 9.19 11.79 24.79
CA GLN A 53 8.36 12.19 25.93
C GLN A 53 6.99 12.68 25.47
N LEU A 54 6.92 13.40 24.34
CA LEU A 54 5.64 13.76 23.71
C LEU A 54 4.85 12.53 23.28
N GLU A 55 5.53 11.48 22.81
CA GLU A 55 4.92 10.20 22.44
C GLU A 55 4.25 9.53 23.66
N VAL A 56 4.94 9.46 24.79
CA VAL A 56 4.37 8.89 26.03
C VAL A 56 3.15 9.70 26.48
N LEU A 57 3.23 11.02 26.39
CA LEU A 57 2.13 11.91 26.77
C LEU A 57 0.92 11.71 25.85
N LEU A 58 1.13 11.72 24.54
CA LEU A 58 0.07 11.56 23.56
C LEU A 58 -0.61 10.19 23.66
N ASN A 59 0.16 9.10 23.84
CA ASN A 59 -0.41 7.77 24.05
C ASN A 59 -1.28 7.71 25.32
N GLY A 60 -0.87 8.38 26.41
CA GLY A 60 -1.66 8.47 27.62
C GLY A 60 -2.94 9.29 27.44
N LEU A 61 -2.91 10.30 26.59
CA LEU A 61 -4.04 11.20 26.34
C LEU A 61 -5.08 10.58 25.38
N LEU A 62 -4.63 9.78 24.42
CA LEU A 62 -5.49 9.00 23.53
C LEU A 62 -6.04 7.71 24.16
N ASN A 63 -5.54 7.31 25.34
CA ASN A 63 -5.87 6.03 25.98
C ASN A 63 -5.71 4.82 25.03
N ASN A 64 -4.66 4.81 24.21
CA ASN A 64 -4.41 3.71 23.28
C ASN A 64 -4.16 2.39 24.04
N GLU A 65 -4.82 1.30 23.65
CA GLU A 65 -4.59 -0.03 24.22
C GLU A 65 -3.16 -0.54 23.94
N GLU A 66 -2.63 -0.22 22.76
CA GLU A 66 -1.25 -0.49 22.36
C GLU A 66 -0.49 0.82 22.15
N LYS A 67 0.74 0.89 22.65
CA LYS A 67 1.59 2.09 22.50
C LYS A 67 2.02 2.22 21.04
N LEU A 68 1.59 3.31 20.40
CA LEU A 68 1.94 3.62 19.02
C LEU A 68 3.11 4.62 18.98
N PRO A 69 4.11 4.41 18.09
CA PRO A 69 5.12 5.41 17.84
C PRO A 69 4.52 6.57 17.04
N TYR A 70 4.90 7.81 17.37
CA TYR A 70 4.41 9.02 16.69
C TYR A 70 5.57 9.90 16.24
N SER A 71 5.45 10.48 15.04
CA SER A 71 6.22 11.66 14.62
C SER A 71 5.44 12.92 14.91
N PHE A 72 6.16 13.97 15.30
CA PHE A 72 5.59 15.28 15.63
C PHE A 72 6.08 16.33 14.64
N PHE A 73 5.16 17.17 14.18
CA PHE A 73 5.43 18.23 13.22
C PHE A 73 5.00 19.59 13.76
N ILE A 74 5.83 20.60 13.53
CA ILE A 74 5.58 22.00 13.88
C ILE A 74 5.82 22.80 12.61
N GLU A 75 4.81 23.57 12.14
CA GLU A 75 4.90 24.35 10.89
C GLU A 75 5.47 23.54 9.70
N GLU A 76 5.00 22.30 9.53
CA GLU A 76 5.43 21.36 8.48
C GLU A 76 6.84 20.76 8.63
N GLN A 77 7.53 21.02 9.74
CA GLN A 77 8.86 20.47 10.02
C GLN A 77 8.82 19.40 11.10
N GLU A 78 9.55 18.31 10.88
CA GLU A 78 9.63 17.18 11.81
C GLU A 78 10.50 17.52 13.02
N LEU A 79 9.94 17.30 14.22
CA LEU A 79 10.65 17.46 15.48
C LEU A 79 11.55 16.24 15.73
N LEU A 80 12.84 16.38 15.42
CA LEU A 80 13.85 15.32 15.60
C LEU A 80 14.60 15.38 16.94
N GLY A 81 14.52 16.50 17.66
CA GLY A 81 15.28 16.76 18.87
C GLY A 81 14.47 17.53 19.92
N GLU A 82 15.15 18.19 20.84
CA GLU A 82 14.50 19.00 21.89
C GLU A 82 13.63 20.12 21.30
N LEU A 83 12.44 20.31 21.87
CA LEU A 83 11.45 21.29 21.42
C LEU A 83 12.03 22.71 21.36
N GLY A 84 12.71 23.14 22.41
CA GLY A 84 13.31 24.47 22.51
C GLY A 84 14.41 24.71 21.46
N ALA A 85 15.22 23.70 21.16
CA ALA A 85 16.24 23.79 20.12
C ALA A 85 15.60 23.95 18.74
N HIS A 86 14.54 23.21 18.46
CA HIS A 86 13.77 23.31 17.21
C HIS A 86 13.14 24.71 17.05
N LEU A 87 12.48 25.21 18.10
CA LEU A 87 11.87 26.54 18.10
C LEU A 87 12.91 27.66 17.89
N GLY A 88 14.08 27.55 18.52
CA GLY A 88 15.17 28.51 18.37
C GLY A 88 15.76 28.53 16.96
N ILE A 89 15.94 27.36 16.34
CA ILE A 89 16.45 27.26 14.96
C ILE A 89 15.47 27.89 13.95
N HIS A 90 14.18 27.65 14.15
CA HIS A 90 13.14 28.06 13.19
C HIS A 90 12.48 29.40 13.52
N LYS A 91 12.90 30.05 14.62
CA LYS A 91 12.38 31.36 15.09
C LYS A 91 10.86 31.38 15.20
N ILE A 92 10.30 30.29 15.70
CA ILE A 92 8.86 30.11 15.85
C ILE A 92 8.40 30.92 17.07
N SER A 93 7.29 31.67 16.94
CA SER A 93 6.74 32.45 18.05
C SER A 93 6.06 31.54 19.08
N VAL A 94 6.42 31.74 20.35
CA VAL A 94 5.85 31.04 21.52
C VAL A 94 4.81 31.89 22.26
N GLU A 95 4.41 33.05 21.71
CA GLU A 95 3.40 33.92 22.32
C GLU A 95 1.99 33.29 22.31
N LYS A 96 1.75 32.34 21.40
CA LYS A 96 0.49 31.60 21.27
C LYS A 96 0.74 30.13 21.52
N ALA A 97 -0.33 29.41 21.88
CA ALA A 97 -0.29 27.97 22.00
C ALA A 97 0.22 27.33 20.70
N LEU A 98 1.30 26.55 20.81
CA LEU A 98 1.96 25.92 19.69
C LEU A 98 1.18 24.68 19.24
N SER A 99 0.76 24.64 17.98
CA SER A 99 0.09 23.46 17.43
C SER A 99 1.12 22.42 16.99
N ILE A 100 1.14 21.27 17.66
CA ILE A 100 1.97 20.12 17.29
C ILE A 100 1.09 19.10 16.58
N VAL A 101 1.33 18.90 15.28
CA VAL A 101 0.62 17.90 14.49
C VAL A 101 1.32 16.55 14.68
N TYR A 102 0.61 15.53 15.15
CA TYR A 102 1.17 14.20 15.29
C TYR A 102 0.73 13.28 14.15
N GLN A 103 1.60 12.36 13.75
CA GLN A 103 1.31 11.31 12.77
C GLN A 103 1.80 9.96 13.29
N PRO A 104 0.96 8.91 13.28
CA PRO A 104 1.37 7.58 13.71
C PRO A 104 2.41 7.02 12.76
N GLN A 105 3.47 6.43 13.32
CA GLN A 105 4.48 5.70 12.58
C GLN A 105 4.16 4.20 12.58
N ALA A 106 4.73 3.48 11.61
CA ALA A 106 4.67 2.03 11.62
C ALA A 106 5.47 1.49 12.83
N VAL A 107 4.88 0.53 13.56
CA VAL A 107 5.52 -0.16 14.69
C VAL A 107 6.81 -0.88 14.29
N PHE A 108 6.94 -1.22 13.00
CA PHE A 108 8.12 -1.85 12.43
C PHE A 108 8.78 -0.94 11.39
N ARG A 109 10.10 -1.08 11.27
CA ARG A 109 10.88 -0.39 10.23
C ARG A 109 11.39 -1.41 9.21
N VAL A 110 11.02 -1.21 7.95
CA VAL A 110 11.57 -1.99 6.84
C VAL A 110 12.98 -1.50 6.55
N ARG A 111 13.96 -2.40 6.63
CA ARG A 111 15.34 -2.09 6.28
C ARG A 111 15.48 -1.99 4.75
N PRO A 112 16.22 -1.00 4.22
CA PRO A 112 16.47 -0.92 2.79
C PRO A 112 17.21 -2.18 2.31
N VAL A 113 16.84 -2.69 1.14
CA VAL A 113 17.48 -3.85 0.53
C VAL A 113 18.89 -3.45 0.09
N ALA A 114 19.92 -4.09 0.66
CA ALA A 114 21.32 -3.71 0.45
C ALA A 114 22.06 -4.57 -0.58
N ARG A 115 21.54 -5.76 -0.92
CA ARG A 115 22.20 -6.70 -1.83
C ARG A 115 21.20 -7.64 -2.50
N CYS A 116 21.60 -8.19 -3.64
CA CYS A 116 20.94 -9.34 -4.24
C CYS A 116 21.23 -10.60 -3.40
N THR A 117 20.20 -11.36 -3.06
CA THR A 117 20.36 -12.60 -2.28
C THR A 117 20.64 -13.79 -3.18
N ALA A 118 19.87 -13.97 -4.25
CA ALA A 118 20.04 -15.05 -5.22
C ALA A 118 19.49 -14.68 -6.61
N SER A 119 20.04 -15.30 -7.64
CA SER A 119 19.47 -15.36 -8.99
C SER A 119 18.94 -16.78 -9.21
N ILE A 120 17.62 -16.92 -9.33
CA ILE A 120 16.97 -18.22 -9.39
C ILE A 120 16.56 -18.50 -10.85
N PRO A 121 17.27 -19.39 -11.59
CA PRO A 121 16.91 -19.71 -12.95
C PRO A 121 15.65 -20.59 -12.99
N GLY A 122 14.88 -20.50 -14.08
CA GLY A 122 13.75 -21.40 -14.31
C GLY A 122 12.88 -21.02 -15.51
N HIS A 123 12.54 -19.74 -15.67
CA HIS A 123 11.81 -19.29 -16.87
C HIS A 123 12.69 -19.32 -18.11
N SER A 124 12.15 -19.83 -19.21
CA SER A 124 12.84 -19.87 -20.51
C SER A 124 12.61 -18.61 -21.34
N GLU A 125 11.59 -17.81 -21.01
CA GLU A 125 11.30 -16.53 -21.64
C GLU A 125 11.19 -15.39 -20.61
N ALA A 126 10.86 -14.18 -21.09
CA ALA A 126 10.71 -13.01 -20.25
C ALA A 126 9.65 -13.22 -19.16
N VAL A 127 9.96 -12.79 -17.93
CA VAL A 127 9.02 -12.77 -16.81
C VAL A 127 8.20 -11.50 -16.90
N LEU A 128 6.88 -11.65 -17.00
CA LEU A 128 5.94 -10.55 -17.26
C LEU A 128 5.25 -10.07 -15.99
N SER A 129 5.05 -10.96 -15.01
CA SER A 129 4.39 -10.63 -13.75
C SER A 129 5.05 -11.39 -12.60
N VAL A 130 5.21 -10.71 -11.47
CA VAL A 130 5.75 -11.28 -10.22
C VAL A 130 4.98 -10.71 -9.05
N ASN A 131 4.65 -11.56 -8.08
CA ASN A 131 3.97 -11.12 -6.86
C ASN A 131 4.36 -12.01 -5.67
N PHE A 132 4.64 -11.38 -4.53
CA PHE A 132 4.90 -12.06 -3.28
C PHE A 132 3.58 -12.55 -2.67
N SER A 133 3.62 -13.72 -2.05
CA SER A 133 2.50 -14.21 -1.25
C SER A 133 2.22 -13.23 -0.09
N PRO A 134 0.94 -13.06 0.32
CA PRO A 134 0.56 -12.23 1.46
C PRO A 134 1.33 -12.51 2.76
N ASN A 135 1.69 -13.79 2.98
CA ASN A 135 2.45 -14.22 4.15
C ASN A 135 3.99 -14.05 4.01
N GLY A 136 4.48 -13.57 2.87
CA GLY A 136 5.90 -13.34 2.60
C GLY A 136 6.77 -14.60 2.43
N SER A 137 6.21 -15.81 2.42
CA SER A 137 6.97 -17.06 2.34
C SER A 137 7.31 -17.50 0.90
N MET A 138 6.49 -17.10 -0.07
CA MET A 138 6.57 -17.55 -1.46
C MET A 138 6.52 -16.39 -2.44
N LEU A 139 7.05 -16.62 -3.64
CA LEU A 139 6.88 -15.74 -4.80
C LEU A 139 6.16 -16.51 -5.90
N ALA A 140 5.26 -15.86 -6.62
CA ALA A 140 4.67 -16.38 -7.86
C ALA A 140 5.12 -15.52 -9.04
N SER A 141 5.44 -16.16 -10.15
CA SER A 141 5.81 -15.49 -11.40
C SER A 141 5.07 -16.07 -12.60
N GLY A 142 4.71 -15.20 -13.55
CA GLY A 142 4.16 -15.56 -14.85
C GLY A 142 5.07 -15.04 -15.97
N SER A 143 5.19 -15.81 -17.05
CA SER A 143 6.14 -15.55 -18.13
C SER A 143 5.55 -15.82 -19.52
N GLY A 144 6.28 -15.37 -20.54
CA GLY A 144 6.05 -15.71 -21.94
C GLY A 144 6.19 -17.21 -22.25
N ASP A 145 6.89 -17.98 -21.42
CA ASP A 145 7.03 -19.44 -21.56
C ASP A 145 5.76 -20.23 -21.21
N THR A 146 4.64 -19.52 -21.04
CA THR A 146 3.30 -20.04 -20.73
C THR A 146 3.22 -20.81 -19.40
N ALA A 147 4.23 -20.69 -18.54
CA ALA A 147 4.23 -21.30 -17.22
C ALA A 147 4.04 -20.26 -16.12
N VAL A 148 3.41 -20.70 -15.03
CA VAL A 148 3.47 -20.03 -13.74
C VAL A 148 4.50 -20.77 -12.90
N ARG A 149 5.36 -20.07 -12.17
CA ARG A 149 6.30 -20.71 -11.23
C ARG A 149 6.10 -20.19 -9.83
N PHE A 150 6.21 -21.09 -8.87
CA PHE A 150 6.27 -20.76 -7.46
C PHE A 150 7.69 -20.93 -6.97
N TRP A 151 8.17 -19.95 -6.21
CA TRP A 151 9.51 -19.91 -5.66
C TRP A 151 9.42 -19.90 -4.15
N ASP A 152 10.25 -20.72 -3.51
CA ASP A 152 10.42 -20.68 -2.06
C ASP A 152 11.51 -19.68 -1.70
N LEU A 153 11.15 -18.66 -0.92
CA LEU A 153 12.05 -17.58 -0.55
C LEU A 153 13.00 -17.98 0.60
N GLY A 154 12.64 -18.99 1.39
CA GLY A 154 13.49 -19.51 2.45
C GLY A 154 14.67 -20.29 1.90
N THR A 155 14.41 -21.19 0.95
CA THR A 155 15.44 -22.01 0.30
C THR A 155 16.05 -21.36 -0.95
N GLN A 156 15.39 -20.36 -1.52
CA GLN A 156 15.77 -19.68 -2.78
C GLN A 156 15.82 -20.65 -3.98
N LEU A 157 14.92 -21.64 -3.97
CA LEU A 157 14.80 -22.66 -5.00
C LEU A 157 13.44 -22.57 -5.70
N PRO A 158 13.35 -22.98 -6.98
CA PRO A 158 12.07 -23.20 -7.63
C PRO A 158 11.31 -24.29 -6.87
N LYS A 159 10.11 -23.97 -6.40
CA LYS A 159 9.26 -24.90 -5.66
C LYS A 159 8.41 -25.72 -6.61
N HIS A 160 7.68 -25.04 -7.51
CA HIS A 160 6.76 -25.68 -8.45
C HIS A 160 6.80 -25.02 -9.82
N GLU A 161 6.65 -25.85 -10.86
CA GLU A 161 6.41 -25.42 -12.24
C GLU A 161 4.97 -25.78 -12.62
N CYS A 162 4.15 -24.75 -12.82
CA CYS A 162 2.73 -24.86 -13.07
C CYS A 162 2.44 -24.65 -14.57
N LYS A 163 2.22 -25.77 -15.28
CA LYS A 163 1.89 -25.80 -16.71
C LYS A 163 0.38 -25.92 -16.90
N GLY A 164 -0.18 -25.16 -17.83
CA GLY A 164 -1.61 -25.20 -18.15
C GLY A 164 -2.03 -24.14 -19.16
N HIS A 165 -1.48 -22.93 -19.04
CA HIS A 165 -1.70 -21.88 -20.02
C HIS A 165 -1.11 -22.27 -21.38
N LYS A 166 -1.79 -21.83 -22.44
CA LYS A 166 -1.35 -22.04 -23.84
C LYS A 166 -0.68 -20.82 -24.44
N ASN A 167 -0.66 -19.70 -23.71
CA ASN A 167 -0.10 -18.43 -24.14
C ASN A 167 0.58 -17.72 -22.95
N TRP A 168 1.19 -16.57 -23.23
CA TRP A 168 1.89 -15.74 -22.27
C TRP A 168 1.02 -15.42 -21.06
N VAL A 169 1.58 -15.63 -19.88
CA VAL A 169 0.94 -15.29 -18.61
C VAL A 169 1.27 -13.83 -18.28
N LEU A 170 0.29 -12.96 -18.43
CA LEU A 170 0.49 -11.51 -18.31
C LEU A 170 0.34 -11.01 -16.88
N VAL A 171 -0.48 -11.67 -16.06
CA VAL A 171 -0.83 -11.19 -14.71
C VAL A 171 -0.90 -12.36 -13.76
N VAL A 172 -0.34 -12.19 -12.57
CA VAL A 172 -0.47 -13.12 -11.45
C VAL A 172 -0.93 -12.36 -10.20
N ALA A 173 -1.93 -12.88 -9.50
CA ALA A 173 -2.51 -12.27 -8.31
C ALA A 173 -2.78 -13.33 -7.22
N TRP A 174 -2.22 -13.11 -6.03
CA TRP A 174 -2.49 -13.93 -4.85
C TRP A 174 -3.81 -13.55 -4.20
N SER A 175 -4.55 -14.55 -3.71
CA SER A 175 -5.66 -14.31 -2.81
C SER A 175 -5.14 -13.77 -1.47
N PRO A 176 -5.88 -12.90 -0.76
CA PRO A 176 -5.44 -12.30 0.50
C PRO A 176 -5.23 -13.31 1.64
N ASP A 177 -5.83 -14.51 1.53
CA ASP A 177 -5.64 -15.62 2.45
C ASP A 177 -4.48 -16.56 2.06
N ALA A 178 -3.77 -16.25 0.96
CA ALA A 178 -2.68 -17.05 0.39
C ALA A 178 -3.06 -18.49 -0.01
N CYS A 179 -4.36 -18.80 -0.11
CA CYS A 179 -4.85 -20.12 -0.49
C CYS A 179 -4.92 -20.34 -2.01
N TYR A 180 -5.00 -19.26 -2.79
CA TYR A 180 -5.11 -19.32 -4.24
C TYR A 180 -4.13 -18.36 -4.90
N VAL A 181 -3.71 -18.74 -6.11
CA VAL A 181 -3.10 -17.82 -7.06
C VAL A 181 -3.88 -17.85 -8.36
N ALA A 182 -4.37 -16.68 -8.79
CA ALA A 182 -4.96 -16.51 -10.10
C ALA A 182 -3.89 -16.05 -11.08
N SER A 183 -3.86 -16.65 -12.27
CA SER A 183 -3.03 -16.21 -13.39
C SER A 183 -3.87 -16.00 -14.63
N GLY A 184 -3.62 -14.89 -15.33
CA GLY A 184 -4.36 -14.52 -16.55
C GLY A 184 -3.45 -14.51 -17.77
N ASP A 185 -3.93 -15.11 -18.87
CA ASP A 185 -3.16 -15.18 -20.12
C ASP A 185 -3.59 -14.21 -21.22
N MET A 186 -2.82 -14.25 -22.31
CA MET A 186 -3.04 -13.47 -23.53
C MET A 186 -4.34 -13.83 -24.30
N ASN A 187 -4.98 -14.97 -23.99
CA ASN A 187 -6.22 -15.40 -24.66
C ASN A 187 -7.47 -15.19 -23.79
N GLY A 188 -7.34 -14.60 -22.60
CA GLY A 188 -8.49 -14.33 -21.73
C GLY A 188 -8.86 -15.52 -20.84
N VAL A 189 -7.99 -16.51 -20.72
CA VAL A 189 -8.17 -17.65 -19.83
C VAL A 189 -7.49 -17.36 -18.50
N ILE A 190 -8.21 -17.62 -17.41
CA ILE A 190 -7.69 -17.51 -16.04
C ILE A 190 -7.53 -18.91 -15.48
N HIS A 191 -6.36 -19.19 -14.91
CA HIS A 191 -6.13 -20.40 -14.12
C HIS A 191 -6.03 -20.08 -12.65
N LEU A 192 -6.59 -20.97 -11.83
CA LEU A 192 -6.48 -20.93 -10.37
C LEU A 192 -5.55 -22.06 -9.94
N TRP A 193 -4.53 -21.70 -9.16
CA TRP A 193 -3.50 -22.62 -8.69
C TRP A 193 -3.55 -22.72 -7.18
N ASP A 194 -3.27 -23.92 -6.69
CA ASP A 194 -2.91 -24.14 -5.29
C ASP A 194 -1.41 -23.87 -5.12
N PRO A 195 -0.99 -22.85 -4.36
CA PRO A 195 0.41 -22.55 -4.13
C PRO A 195 1.13 -23.60 -3.25
N ALA A 196 0.41 -24.37 -2.44
CA ALA A 196 1.01 -25.41 -1.60
C ALA A 196 1.45 -26.60 -2.45
N GLU A 197 0.54 -27.11 -3.29
CA GLU A 197 0.78 -28.29 -4.12
C GLU A 197 1.30 -27.98 -5.54
N GLY A 198 1.18 -26.73 -6.01
CA GLY A 198 1.54 -26.34 -7.37
C GLY A 198 0.58 -26.88 -8.44
N LYS A 199 -0.61 -27.34 -8.05
CA LYS A 199 -1.59 -27.96 -8.97
C LYS A 199 -2.59 -26.95 -9.50
N LEU A 200 -3.06 -27.21 -10.72
CA LEU A 200 -4.18 -26.48 -11.32
C LEU A 200 -5.46 -26.89 -10.61
N MET A 201 -6.06 -25.95 -9.87
CA MET A 201 -7.35 -26.15 -9.22
C MET A 201 -8.48 -26.09 -10.24
N GLY A 202 -8.44 -25.10 -11.14
CA GLY A 202 -9.47 -24.94 -12.16
C GLY A 202 -9.21 -23.78 -13.13
N THR A 203 -10.11 -23.66 -14.09
CA THR A 203 -10.02 -22.67 -15.17
C THR A 203 -11.30 -21.85 -15.22
N CYS A 204 -11.15 -20.53 -15.30
CA CYS A 204 -12.22 -19.60 -15.57
C CYS A 204 -12.05 -19.04 -17.00
N SER A 205 -12.99 -19.38 -17.88
CA SER A 205 -13.00 -18.91 -19.28
C SER A 205 -14.24 -18.07 -19.53
N GLY A 206 -14.08 -16.93 -20.21
CA GLY A 206 -15.21 -16.08 -20.60
C GLY A 206 -14.81 -14.70 -21.07
N HIS A 207 -13.57 -14.27 -20.85
CA HIS A 207 -13.03 -13.12 -21.57
C HIS A 207 -12.68 -13.50 -23.01
N GLY A 208 -12.95 -12.57 -23.94
CA GLY A 208 -12.69 -12.78 -25.37
C GLY A 208 -11.29 -12.39 -25.81
N LYS A 209 -10.52 -11.73 -24.94
CA LYS A 209 -9.17 -11.21 -25.21
C LYS A 209 -8.30 -11.25 -23.94
N TRP A 210 -7.02 -10.93 -24.09
CA TRP A 210 -6.05 -10.97 -23.01
C TRP A 210 -6.47 -10.23 -21.74
N ILE A 211 -6.08 -10.79 -20.60
CA ILE A 211 -6.31 -10.22 -19.28
C ILE A 211 -5.25 -9.18 -18.98
N THR A 212 -5.67 -8.03 -18.46
CA THR A 212 -4.79 -6.89 -18.20
C THR A 212 -4.51 -6.66 -16.72
N SER A 213 -5.48 -6.97 -15.87
CA SER A 213 -5.37 -6.76 -14.43
C SER A 213 -6.29 -7.72 -13.69
N MET A 214 -5.90 -8.08 -12.47
CA MET A 214 -6.71 -8.87 -11.55
C MET A 214 -6.60 -8.30 -10.13
N ALA A 215 -7.68 -8.40 -9.37
CA ALA A 215 -7.72 -8.05 -7.96
C ALA A 215 -8.65 -9.00 -7.21
N TRP A 216 -8.28 -9.37 -5.98
CA TRP A 216 -9.09 -10.27 -5.16
C TRP A 216 -10.04 -9.51 -4.26
N GLN A 217 -11.14 -10.15 -3.87
CA GLN A 217 -12.05 -9.61 -2.88
C GLN A 217 -11.32 -9.50 -1.52
N PRO A 218 -11.43 -8.34 -0.84
CA PRO A 218 -10.80 -8.16 0.46
C PRO A 218 -11.22 -9.17 1.51
N ALA A 219 -10.24 -9.57 2.35
CA ALA A 219 -10.42 -10.59 3.38
C ALA A 219 -11.51 -10.24 4.42
N HIS A 220 -11.67 -8.96 4.84
CA HIS A 220 -12.69 -8.59 5.82
C HIS A 220 -14.12 -8.82 5.34
N LYS A 221 -14.35 -8.68 4.04
CA LYS A 221 -15.68 -8.95 3.46
C LYS A 221 -15.95 -10.45 3.37
N ALA A 222 -14.96 -11.22 2.93
CA ALA A 222 -15.08 -12.67 2.78
C ALA A 222 -13.74 -13.34 3.13
N LEU A 223 -13.78 -14.15 4.19
CA LEU A 223 -12.71 -15.05 4.61
C LEU A 223 -13.32 -16.45 4.76
N PRO A 224 -12.90 -17.45 3.96
CA PRO A 224 -11.87 -17.41 2.91
C PRO A 224 -12.24 -16.48 1.73
N SER A 225 -11.24 -15.93 1.04
CA SER A 225 -11.48 -15.03 -0.10
C SER A 225 -11.81 -15.85 -1.34
N GLN A 226 -13.10 -15.86 -1.70
CA GLN A 226 -13.62 -16.74 -2.76
C GLN A 226 -13.82 -16.02 -4.08
N ARG A 227 -13.82 -14.68 -4.11
CA ARG A 227 -14.08 -13.93 -5.34
C ARG A 227 -12.88 -13.11 -5.76
N PHE A 228 -12.75 -12.94 -7.07
CA PHE A 228 -11.79 -12.04 -7.66
C PHE A 228 -12.37 -11.41 -8.91
N VAL A 229 -11.80 -10.27 -9.29
CA VAL A 229 -12.19 -9.50 -10.46
C VAL A 229 -11.06 -9.51 -11.48
N SER A 230 -11.41 -9.63 -12.75
CA SER A 230 -10.48 -9.49 -13.88
C SER A 230 -10.94 -8.40 -14.83
N GLY A 231 -9.99 -7.61 -15.31
CA GLY A 231 -10.16 -6.70 -16.45
C GLY A 231 -9.50 -7.26 -17.69
N SER A 232 -10.09 -6.98 -18.86
CA SER A 232 -9.59 -7.50 -20.14
C SER A 232 -9.61 -6.44 -21.25
N ARG A 233 -8.86 -6.74 -22.32
CA ARG A 233 -8.88 -6.04 -23.59
C ARG A 233 -10.21 -6.10 -24.33
N ASP A 234 -11.11 -6.99 -23.93
CA ASP A 234 -12.48 -7.09 -24.43
C ASP A 234 -13.42 -5.99 -23.89
N ASN A 235 -12.88 -5.04 -23.11
CA ASN A 235 -13.56 -3.90 -22.49
C ASN A 235 -14.46 -4.28 -21.30
N ASN A 236 -14.56 -5.57 -20.98
CA ASN A 236 -15.40 -6.05 -19.90
C ASN A 236 -14.57 -6.29 -18.64
N ILE A 237 -15.28 -6.24 -17.52
CA ILE A 237 -14.78 -6.61 -16.21
C ILE A 237 -15.65 -7.76 -15.72
N LYS A 238 -15.04 -8.83 -15.24
CA LYS A 238 -15.77 -10.00 -14.74
C LYS A 238 -15.40 -10.30 -13.31
N VAL A 239 -16.41 -10.60 -12.49
CA VAL A 239 -16.22 -11.12 -11.14
C VAL A 239 -16.44 -12.62 -11.20
N TRP A 240 -15.48 -13.36 -10.66
CA TRP A 240 -15.45 -14.80 -10.65
C TRP A 240 -15.57 -15.32 -9.23
N ASP A 241 -16.17 -16.48 -9.10
CA ASP A 241 -16.09 -17.29 -7.90
C ASP A 241 -15.02 -18.38 -8.11
N ALA A 242 -14.01 -18.39 -7.25
CA ALA A 242 -12.88 -19.30 -7.31
C ALA A 242 -13.26 -20.75 -6.98
N VAL A 243 -14.31 -20.96 -6.17
CA VAL A 243 -14.76 -22.30 -5.78
C VAL A 243 -15.54 -22.94 -6.92
N THR A 244 -16.56 -22.23 -7.42
CA THR A 244 -17.43 -22.73 -8.49
C THR A 244 -16.85 -22.54 -9.89
N ARG A 245 -15.85 -21.67 -10.05
CA ARG A 245 -15.17 -21.31 -11.31
C ARG A 245 -16.08 -20.63 -12.33
N ASN A 246 -17.19 -20.10 -11.86
CA ASN A 246 -18.19 -19.44 -12.69
C ASN A 246 -18.01 -17.93 -12.67
N CYS A 247 -18.39 -17.30 -13.78
CA CYS A 247 -18.53 -15.86 -13.87
C CYS A 247 -19.81 -15.46 -13.12
N VAL A 248 -19.66 -14.77 -11.98
CA VAL A 248 -20.79 -14.29 -11.15
C VAL A 248 -21.37 -13.01 -11.74
N LEU A 249 -20.50 -12.05 -12.08
CA LEU A 249 -20.89 -10.75 -12.63
C LEU A 249 -20.11 -10.47 -13.90
N SER A 250 -20.76 -9.85 -14.87
CA SER A 250 -20.15 -9.33 -16.09
C SER A 250 -20.53 -7.87 -16.23
N MET A 251 -19.57 -6.98 -16.01
CA MET A 251 -19.73 -5.54 -15.98
C MET A 251 -19.16 -4.93 -17.27
N SER A 252 -20.02 -4.24 -18.01
CA SER A 252 -19.69 -3.64 -19.31
C SER A 252 -20.18 -2.20 -19.37
N ASN A 253 -19.25 -1.25 -19.39
CA ASN A 253 -19.51 0.19 -19.55
C ASN A 253 -18.39 0.84 -20.37
N HIS A 254 -17.16 0.37 -20.19
CA HIS A 254 -16.02 0.87 -20.92
C HIS A 254 -16.15 0.61 -22.43
N THR A 255 -15.82 1.62 -23.22
CA THR A 255 -15.88 1.53 -24.69
C THR A 255 -14.57 1.03 -25.28
N GLN A 256 -13.50 1.03 -24.48
CA GLN A 256 -12.18 0.54 -24.83
C GLN A 256 -11.62 -0.39 -23.75
N LEU A 257 -10.39 -0.86 -24.01
CA LEU A 257 -9.59 -1.71 -23.15
C LEU A 257 -9.61 -1.24 -21.69
N VAL A 258 -9.96 -2.15 -20.78
CA VAL A 258 -9.76 -1.98 -19.34
C VAL A 258 -8.29 -2.20 -19.03
N THR A 259 -7.59 -1.19 -18.54
CA THR A 259 -6.15 -1.22 -18.28
C THR A 259 -5.83 -1.72 -16.88
N ALA A 260 -6.61 -1.32 -15.88
CA ALA A 260 -6.41 -1.71 -14.50
C ALA A 260 -7.76 -1.92 -13.78
N VAL A 261 -7.80 -2.86 -12.85
CA VAL A 261 -8.96 -3.11 -11.98
C VAL A 261 -8.46 -3.32 -10.55
N LYS A 262 -9.13 -2.68 -9.58
CA LYS A 262 -8.88 -2.81 -8.15
C LYS A 262 -10.18 -3.04 -7.39
N TRP A 263 -10.14 -3.88 -6.36
CA TRP A 263 -11.26 -4.12 -5.45
C TRP A 263 -11.00 -3.37 -4.15
N GLY A 264 -11.88 -2.41 -3.82
CA GLY A 264 -11.79 -1.62 -2.60
C GLY A 264 -12.43 -2.29 -1.38
N GLY A 265 -12.10 -1.81 -0.19
CA GLY A 265 -12.61 -2.36 1.08
C GLY A 265 -14.08 -2.10 1.34
N GLU A 266 -14.63 -1.03 0.77
CA GLU A 266 -16.03 -0.59 0.96
C GLU A 266 -17.03 -1.30 0.04
N GLY A 267 -16.60 -2.31 -0.72
CA GLY A 267 -17.47 -2.98 -1.70
C GLY A 267 -17.58 -2.29 -3.03
N LEU A 268 -16.63 -1.43 -3.35
CA LEU A 268 -16.52 -0.83 -4.66
C LEU A 268 -15.39 -1.48 -5.43
N ILE A 269 -15.66 -1.82 -6.69
CA ILE A 269 -14.64 -2.19 -7.67
C ILE A 269 -14.37 -0.95 -8.52
N TYR A 270 -13.10 -0.65 -8.73
CA TYR A 270 -12.68 0.47 -9.57
C TYR A 270 -11.99 -0.06 -10.81
N SER A 271 -12.35 0.48 -11.96
CA SER A 271 -11.75 0.11 -13.24
C SER A 271 -11.30 1.36 -14.00
N ALA A 272 -10.11 1.27 -14.58
CA ALA A 272 -9.55 2.27 -15.48
C ALA A 272 -9.51 1.74 -16.91
N SER A 273 -9.69 2.64 -17.88
CA SER A 273 -9.75 2.26 -19.29
C SER A 273 -9.05 3.28 -20.20
N ARG A 274 -8.71 2.81 -21.41
CA ARG A 274 -8.22 3.68 -22.49
C ARG A 274 -9.31 4.59 -23.07
N ASP A 275 -10.56 4.45 -22.67
CA ASP A 275 -11.62 5.41 -23.02
C ASP A 275 -11.55 6.73 -22.22
N CYS A 276 -10.45 6.94 -21.48
CA CYS A 276 -10.19 8.10 -20.64
C CYS A 276 -11.14 8.22 -19.43
N THR A 277 -11.81 7.12 -19.06
CA THR A 277 -12.71 7.09 -17.90
C THR A 277 -12.23 6.12 -16.82
N ILE A 278 -12.64 6.41 -15.59
CA ILE A 278 -12.58 5.49 -14.47
C ILE A 278 -14.02 5.19 -14.06
N SER A 279 -14.39 3.92 -13.90
CA SER A 279 -15.72 3.51 -13.45
C SER A 279 -15.63 2.89 -12.05
N ALA A 280 -16.60 3.21 -11.18
CA ALA A 280 -16.79 2.54 -9.89
C ALA A 280 -18.06 1.70 -9.95
N TRP A 281 -17.96 0.48 -9.45
CA TRP A 281 -18.98 -0.55 -9.52
C TRP A 281 -19.28 -1.11 -8.14
N ASP A 282 -20.53 -1.44 -7.87
CA ASP A 282 -20.93 -2.17 -6.67
C ASP A 282 -20.52 -3.65 -6.79
N ASP A 283 -19.85 -4.19 -5.78
CA ASP A 283 -19.36 -5.56 -5.77
C ASP A 283 -20.44 -6.63 -5.59
N THR A 284 -21.62 -6.25 -5.11
CA THR A 284 -22.75 -7.16 -4.87
C THR A 284 -23.54 -7.43 -6.15
N ASP A 285 -24.04 -6.36 -6.76
CA ASP A 285 -24.92 -6.40 -7.93
C ASP A 285 -24.17 -6.18 -9.27
N GLY A 286 -22.94 -5.67 -9.23
CA GLY A 286 -22.20 -5.26 -10.43
C GLY A 286 -22.76 -3.99 -11.09
N LYS A 287 -23.59 -3.23 -10.38
CA LYS A 287 -24.17 -1.97 -10.88
C LYS A 287 -23.10 -0.89 -10.96
N LEU A 288 -23.17 -0.09 -12.01
CA LEU A 288 -22.33 1.08 -12.17
C LEU A 288 -22.78 2.17 -11.18
N VAL A 289 -21.88 2.56 -10.27
CA VAL A 289 -22.17 3.57 -9.24
C VAL A 289 -21.79 4.96 -9.74
N ARG A 290 -20.58 5.10 -10.29
CA ARG A 290 -20.03 6.38 -10.77
C ARG A 290 -19.16 6.16 -11.99
N VAL A 291 -19.15 7.16 -12.87
CA VAL A 291 -18.15 7.31 -13.94
C VAL A 291 -17.41 8.62 -13.72
N PHE A 292 -16.10 8.53 -13.55
CA PHE A 292 -15.22 9.68 -13.43
C PHE A 292 -14.70 10.04 -14.83
N LYS A 293 -15.09 11.23 -15.29
CA LYS A 293 -14.63 11.83 -16.54
C LYS A 293 -13.79 13.06 -16.18
N GLY A 294 -12.56 13.09 -16.65
CA GLY A 294 -11.62 14.18 -16.35
C GLY A 294 -10.26 13.99 -17.00
N HIS A 295 -9.86 12.75 -17.29
CA HIS A 295 -8.66 12.48 -18.08
C HIS A 295 -8.91 12.82 -19.55
N GLY A 296 -7.96 13.55 -20.16
CA GLY A 296 -7.96 13.84 -21.60
C GLY A 296 -7.31 12.75 -22.46
N HIS A 297 -6.66 11.77 -21.83
CA HIS A 297 -5.95 10.67 -22.48
C HIS A 297 -6.16 9.36 -21.73
N TRP A 298 -5.64 8.27 -22.31
CA TRP A 298 -5.78 6.92 -21.80
C TRP A 298 -5.37 6.81 -20.33
N VAL A 299 -6.22 6.19 -19.52
CA VAL A 299 -5.88 5.84 -18.14
C VAL A 299 -5.17 4.49 -18.17
N ASN A 300 -3.89 4.44 -17.82
CA ASN A 300 -3.09 3.22 -17.90
C ASN A 300 -2.95 2.49 -16.56
N THR A 301 -3.09 3.20 -15.45
CA THR A 301 -2.88 2.66 -14.10
C THR A 301 -3.92 3.21 -13.14
N LEU A 302 -4.21 2.43 -12.11
CA LEU A 302 -5.09 2.78 -11.01
C LEU A 302 -4.56 2.13 -9.74
N ALA A 303 -4.53 2.89 -8.66
CA ALA A 303 -4.11 2.45 -7.34
C ALA A 303 -5.10 2.95 -6.29
N LEU A 304 -5.26 2.18 -5.21
CA LEU A 304 -6.07 2.57 -4.05
C LEU A 304 -5.15 2.79 -2.85
N SER A 305 -5.49 3.74 -1.97
CA SER A 305 -4.73 3.95 -0.73
C SER A 305 -4.73 2.72 0.17
N SER A 306 -5.81 1.93 0.16
CA SER A 306 -5.96 0.71 0.94
C SER A 306 -5.39 -0.55 0.26
N GLU A 307 -4.85 -0.46 -0.96
CA GLU A 307 -4.48 -1.63 -1.75
C GLU A 307 -3.50 -2.57 -1.03
N TYR A 308 -2.50 -2.02 -0.34
CA TYR A 308 -1.51 -2.82 0.37
C TYR A 308 -2.15 -3.67 1.48
N VAL A 309 -3.03 -3.07 2.28
CA VAL A 309 -3.71 -3.74 3.39
C VAL A 309 -4.71 -4.78 2.86
N LEU A 310 -5.43 -4.47 1.79
CA LEU A 310 -6.38 -5.40 1.19
C LEU A 310 -5.66 -6.62 0.56
N ARG A 311 -4.44 -6.43 0.05
CA ARG A 311 -3.61 -7.52 -0.49
C ARG A 311 -3.12 -8.46 0.59
N THR A 312 -2.68 -7.95 1.73
CA THR A 312 -2.17 -8.78 2.84
C THR A 312 -3.29 -9.36 3.70
N GLY A 313 -4.50 -8.81 3.61
CA GLY A 313 -5.66 -9.32 4.33
C GLY A 313 -5.41 -9.39 5.83
N ALA A 314 -5.50 -10.59 6.40
CA ALA A 314 -5.28 -10.82 7.81
C ALA A 314 -3.80 -10.98 8.20
N PHE A 315 -2.88 -11.12 7.23
CA PHE A 315 -1.46 -11.28 7.53
C PHE A 315 -0.84 -9.95 7.99
N ASP A 316 -0.13 -10.02 9.11
CA ASP A 316 0.66 -8.91 9.61
C ASP A 316 2.07 -8.88 8.97
N HIS A 317 2.90 -7.94 9.43
CA HIS A 317 4.29 -7.82 9.02
C HIS A 317 5.16 -9.04 9.41
N THR A 318 4.67 -9.96 10.24
CA THR A 318 5.36 -11.21 10.61
C THR A 318 4.96 -12.39 9.72
N GLY A 319 4.01 -12.18 8.81
CA GLY A 319 3.51 -13.21 7.89
C GLY A 319 2.62 -14.25 8.57
N LYS A 320 2.16 -14.00 9.81
CA LYS A 320 1.29 -14.92 10.54
C LYS A 320 -0.17 -14.50 10.38
N ALA A 321 -1.01 -15.45 9.98
CA ALA A 321 -2.46 -15.25 10.04
C ALA A 321 -2.94 -15.36 11.50
N PRO A 322 -3.92 -14.55 11.91
CA PRO A 322 -4.66 -14.76 13.16
C PRO A 322 -5.26 -16.16 13.20
N LYS A 323 -5.17 -16.82 14.36
CA LYS A 323 -5.71 -18.18 14.55
C LYS A 323 -7.24 -18.25 14.38
N ASP A 324 -7.93 -17.13 14.57
CA ASP A 324 -9.37 -17.02 14.41
C ASP A 324 -9.71 -16.20 13.14
N PRO A 325 -10.45 -16.77 12.17
CA PRO A 325 -10.89 -16.06 10.98
C PRO A 325 -11.75 -14.82 11.28
N ALA A 326 -12.47 -14.77 12.42
CA ALA A 326 -13.23 -13.59 12.82
C ALA A 326 -12.34 -12.41 13.25
N VAL A 327 -11.15 -12.71 13.80
CA VAL A 327 -10.11 -11.70 14.09
C VAL A 327 -9.44 -11.26 12.80
N GLY A 328 -9.20 -12.19 11.87
CA GLY A 328 -8.71 -11.86 10.52
C GLY A 328 -9.62 -10.91 9.75
N ARG A 329 -10.95 -11.03 9.92
CA ARG A 329 -11.91 -10.08 9.33
C ARG A 329 -11.84 -8.69 9.95
N ARG A 330 -11.62 -8.60 11.27
CA ARG A 330 -11.52 -7.31 11.98
C ARG A 330 -10.19 -6.60 11.71
N GLY A 331 -9.08 -7.33 11.63
CA GLY A 331 -7.75 -6.79 11.34
C GLY A 331 -7.61 -6.08 10.00
N SER A 332 -8.37 -6.49 8.97
CA SER A 332 -8.42 -5.79 7.68
C SER A 332 -9.58 -4.77 7.56
N GLY A 333 -10.47 -4.70 8.55
CA GLY A 333 -11.71 -3.91 8.51
C GLY A 333 -11.68 -2.56 9.24
N HIS A 334 -10.56 -2.20 9.90
CA HIS A 334 -10.40 -0.91 10.59
C HIS A 334 -9.28 -0.09 9.96
N VAL A 335 -9.39 0.17 8.66
CA VAL A 335 -8.69 1.27 8.01
C VAL A 335 -9.78 2.23 7.57
N GLU A 336 -10.17 3.15 8.45
CA GLU A 336 -10.87 4.35 7.98
C GLU A 336 -10.05 4.91 6.82
N GLY A 337 -10.68 4.98 5.66
CA GLY A 337 -10.04 5.41 4.44
C GLY A 337 -9.54 6.84 4.57
N TRP A 338 -8.29 7.01 4.99
CA TRP A 338 -7.52 8.20 4.68
C TRP A 338 -7.23 8.16 3.18
N ALA A 339 -8.24 8.53 2.40
CA ALA A 339 -8.08 8.93 1.03
C ALA A 339 -7.29 10.24 1.04
N LEU A 340 -5.96 10.13 1.04
CA LEU A 340 -5.09 11.23 0.62
C LEU A 340 -5.38 11.48 -0.86
N PHE A 341 -6.37 12.34 -1.12
CA PHE A 341 -6.47 13.05 -2.37
C PHE A 341 -5.25 13.97 -2.48
N VAL A 342 -4.20 13.51 -3.16
CA VAL A 342 -3.23 14.44 -3.76
C VAL A 342 -3.87 14.97 -5.05
N GLY A 343 -4.89 15.80 -4.86
CA GLY A 343 -5.49 16.63 -5.89
C GLY A 343 -5.32 18.07 -5.47
N ARG A 344 -4.36 18.79 -6.08
CA ARG A 344 -4.31 20.25 -5.99
C ARG A 344 -5.71 20.80 -6.32
N GLY A 345 -6.15 21.73 -5.48
CA GLY A 345 -7.56 22.08 -5.31
C GLY A 345 -8.31 22.38 -6.61
N TRP A 346 -9.54 21.88 -6.66
CA TRP A 346 -10.55 22.40 -7.57
C TRP A 346 -11.67 22.99 -6.71
N LYS A 347 -11.76 24.32 -6.70
CA LYS A 347 -12.89 25.05 -6.13
C LYS A 347 -14.14 24.71 -6.94
N GLY A 348 -15.13 24.12 -6.27
CA GLY A 348 -16.49 24.02 -6.78
C GLY A 348 -17.21 25.35 -6.62
N GLU A 349 -17.84 25.82 -7.68
CA GLU A 349 -19.02 26.67 -7.60
C GLU A 349 -20.24 25.85 -8.07
N ARG A 350 -21.38 26.22 -7.51
CA ARG A 350 -22.63 25.46 -7.32
C ARG A 350 -23.30 24.96 -8.60
#